data_AF-A0AAN1T1Y9-F1
#
_entry.id   AF-A0AAN1T1Y9-F1
#
_cell.length_a   1.000
_cell.length_b   1.000
_cell.length_c   1.000
_cell.angle_alpha   90.00
_cell.angle_beta   90.00
_cell.angle_gamma   90.00
#
_symmetry.space_group_name_H-M   'P 1'
#
loop_
_entity.id
_entity.type
_entity.pdbx_description
1 polymer ?
#
loop_
_entity_poly.entity_id
_entity_poly.type
_entity_poly.pdbx_seq_one_letter_code
_entity_poly.pdbx_strand_id
1 'polypeptide(L)' 'MGDITNREPYQQAYYPPAPTGFTRFMRTCLIWQFFRFLVINAKMLKLIAKSHH' A
#
# COMPACT_ATOMS: atom_id res chain seq x y z
N MET A 1 -27.83 18.05 30.73
CA MET A 1 -27.26 19.01 29.76
C MET A 1 -25.75 18.82 29.81
N GLY A 2 -25.05 18.21 28.87
CA GLY A 2 -25.42 17.61 27.60
C GLY A 2 -24.45 16.46 27.29
N ASP A 3 -24.82 15.62 26.32
CA ASP A 3 -24.03 14.53 25.78
C ASP A 3 -22.70 15.08 25.22
N ILE A 4 -21.58 14.74 25.86
CA ILE A 4 -20.23 15.04 25.38
C ILE A 4 -19.89 14.08 24.25
N THR A 5 -20.39 14.39 23.05
CA THR A 5 -20.03 13.69 21.83
C THR A 5 -18.70 14.25 21.30
N ASN A 6 -17.61 14.05 22.05
CA ASN A 6 -16.27 14.40 21.60
C ASN A 6 -15.72 13.25 20.72
N ARG A 7 -15.94 13.35 19.41
CA ARG A 7 -15.34 12.49 18.38
C ARG A 7 -14.25 13.27 17.64
N GLU A 8 -13.20 13.68 18.34
CA GLU A 8 -12.03 14.24 17.66
C GLU A 8 -11.17 13.09 17.09
N PRO A 9 -10.69 13.20 15.84
CA PRO A 9 -9.64 12.31 15.35
C PRO A 9 -8.37 12.55 16.19
N TYR A 10 -7.42 11.61 16.24
CA TYR A 10 -6.15 11.68 17.01
C TYR A 10 -6.17 11.22 18.49
N GLN A 11 -7.25 10.62 19.00
CA GLN A 11 -7.20 9.88 20.27
C GLN A 11 -6.35 8.59 20.15
N GLN A 12 -5.68 8.19 21.24
CA GLN A 12 -4.80 7.00 21.34
C GLN A 12 -5.50 5.65 21.04
N ALA A 13 -6.83 5.66 20.88
CA ALA A 13 -7.64 4.55 20.40
C ALA A 13 -7.86 4.57 18.87
N TYR A 14 -7.11 5.39 18.12
CA TYR A 14 -7.09 5.36 16.65
C TYR A 14 -6.48 4.04 16.20
N TYR A 15 -7.32 3.03 16.13
CA TYR A 15 -6.97 1.74 15.56
C TYR A 15 -6.55 2.00 14.12
N PRO A 16 -5.29 1.74 13.72
CA PRO A 16 -4.92 1.85 12.32
C PRO A 16 -5.92 0.99 11.55
N PRO A 17 -6.56 1.52 10.49
CA PRO A 17 -7.53 0.73 9.73
C PRO A 17 -6.83 -0.58 9.37
N ALA A 18 -7.30 -1.67 10.01
CA ALA A 18 -6.65 -2.95 9.87
C ALA A 18 -6.58 -3.22 8.38
N PRO A 19 -5.41 -3.62 7.84
CA PRO A 19 -5.28 -3.84 6.42
C PRO A 19 -6.37 -4.82 6.02
N THR A 20 -7.34 -4.31 5.24
CA THR A 20 -8.47 -5.06 4.71
C THR A 20 -7.93 -6.34 4.09
N GLY A 21 -8.65 -7.46 4.20
CA GLY A 21 -8.16 -8.77 3.71
C GLY A 21 -7.61 -8.72 2.28
N PHE A 22 -8.13 -7.79 1.48
CA PHE A 22 -7.63 -7.40 0.17
C PHE A 22 -6.15 -6.94 0.14
N THR A 23 -5.73 -6.07 1.06
CA THR A 23 -4.34 -5.60 1.19
C THR A 23 -3.40 -6.73 1.62
N ARG A 24 -3.86 -7.68 2.44
CA ARG A 24 -3.09 -8.91 2.74
C ARG A 24 -3.01 -9.83 1.53
N PHE A 25 -4.10 -10.02 0.79
CA PHE A 25 -4.14 -10.85 -0.41
C PHE A 25 -3.18 -10.34 -1.51
N MET A 26 -3.14 -9.02 -1.72
CA MET A 26 -2.16 -8.38 -2.59
C MET A 26 -0.70 -8.54 -2.11
N ARG A 27 -0.47 -8.88 -0.83
CA ARG A 27 0.87 -9.18 -0.31
C ARG A 27 1.20 -10.67 -0.37
N THR A 28 0.25 -11.59 -0.28
CA THR A 28 0.49 -13.04 -0.31
C THR A 28 0.41 -13.69 -1.70
N CYS A 29 -0.26 -13.06 -2.67
CA CYS A 29 -0.39 -13.64 -4.00
C CYS A 29 0.98 -13.70 -4.73
N LEU A 30 1.53 -14.91 -4.89
CA LEU A 30 2.81 -15.15 -5.56
C LEU A 30 2.80 -14.73 -7.03
N ILE A 31 1.67 -14.92 -7.72
CA ILE A 31 1.48 -14.49 -9.12
C ILE A 31 1.58 -12.95 -9.21
N TRP A 32 0.96 -12.25 -8.25
CA TRP A 32 1.02 -10.79 -8.20
C TRP A 32 2.41 -10.28 -7.79
N GLN A 33 3.11 -10.96 -6.87
CA GLN A 33 4.50 -10.65 -6.56
C GLN A 33 5.41 -10.80 -7.79
N PHE A 34 5.24 -11.88 -8.57
CA PHE A 34 6.02 -12.11 -9.79
C PHE A 34 5.74 -11.05 -10.86
N PHE A 35 4.48 -10.69 -11.07
CA PHE A 35 4.12 -9.60 -11.98
C PHE A 35 4.77 -8.27 -11.55
N ARG A 36 4.71 -7.91 -10.26
CA ARG A 36 5.36 -6.69 -9.76
C ARG A 36 6.88 -6.73 -9.95
N PHE A 37 7.51 -7.89 -9.75
CA PHE A 37 8.93 -8.08 -10.00
C PHE A 37 9.27 -7.83 -11.47
N LEU A 38 8.52 -8.42 -12.41
CA LEU A 38 8.73 -8.20 -13.84
C LEU A 38 8.55 -6.73 -14.24
N VAL A 39 7.51 -6.07 -13.74
CA VAL A 39 7.22 -4.65 -14.06
C VAL A 39 8.35 -3.73 -13.57
N ILE A 40 8.87 -3.95 -12.36
CA ILE A 40 9.98 -3.16 -11.81
C ILE A 40 11.26 -3.37 -12.63
N ASN A 41 11.60 -4.63 -12.93
CA ASN A 41 12.78 -4.95 -13.74
C ASN A 41 12.69 -4.35 -15.15
N ALA A 42 11.51 -4.44 -15.78
CA ALA A 42 11.27 -3.84 -17.10
C ALA A 42 11.36 -2.30 -17.07
N LYS A 43 10.85 -1.65 -16.02
CA LYS A 43 10.98 -0.19 -15.82
C LYS A 43 12.43 0.24 -15.63
N MET A 44 13.20 -0.48 -14.80
CA MET A 44 14.62 -0.22 -14.60
C MET A 44 15.39 -0.37 -15.92
N LEU A 45 15.18 -1.47 -16.65
CA LEU A 45 15.80 -1.69 -17.94
C LEU A 45 15.46 -0.59 -18.95
N LYS A 46 14.18 -0.18 -19.02
CA LYS A 46 13.73 0.91 -19.88
C LYS A 46 14.37 2.26 -19.49
N LEU A 47 14.51 2.53 -18.20
CA LEU A 47 15.13 3.76 -17.69
C LEU A 47 16.61 3.82 -18.08
N ILE A 48 17.35 2.74 -17.84
CA ILE A 48 18.77 2.60 -18.19
C ILE A 48 18.94 2.73 -19.71
N ALA A 49 18.13 2.02 -20.49
CA ALA A 49 18.17 2.10 -21.96
C ALA A 49 17.89 3.52 -22.49
N LYS A 50 17.00 4.28 -21.85
CA LYS A 50 16.74 5.68 -22.18
C LYS A 50 17.85 6.63 -21.76
N SER A 51 18.59 6.30 -20.71
CA SER A 51 19.64 7.16 -20.15
C SER A 51 20.99 7.00 -20.87
N HIS A 52 21.15 5.97 -21.71
CA HIS A 52 22.36 5.70 -22.49
C HIS A 52 22.37 6.38 -23.88
N HIS A 53 21.38 7.22 -24.19
CA HIS A 53 21.32 8.08 -25.38
C HIS A 53 21.12 9.52 -24.94
#